data_AF-K1A9X5-F1
#
_entry.id   AF-K1A9X5-F1
#
_cell.length_a   1.000
_cell.length_b   1.000
_cell.length_c   1.000
_cell.angle_alpha   90.00
_cell.angle_beta   90.00
_cell.angle_gamma   90.00
#
_symmetry.space_group_name_H-M   'P 1'
#
loop_
_entity.id
_entity.type
_entity.pdbx_description
1 polymer ?
#
loop_
_entity_poly.entity_id
_entity_poly.type
_entity_poly.pdbx_seq_one_letter_code
_entity_poly.pdbx_strand_id
1 'polypeptide(L)' 'AQKVANSVEDFAATLGGLSVDRAKTFYDEGIKSAADFKNWTEKELLALKGIGPATIKKLKEHGISFK' A
#
# COMPACT_ATOMS: atom_id res chain seq x y z
N ALA A 1 3.63 2.98 -22.72
CA ALA A 1 4.15 3.67 -21.52
C ALA A 1 3.58 2.98 -20.29
N GLN A 2 4.42 2.28 -19.53
CA GLN A 2 3.98 1.62 -18.29
C GLN A 2 3.59 2.71 -17.29
N LYS A 3 2.32 2.69 -16.86
CA LYS A 3 1.76 3.60 -15.86
C LYS A 3 2.37 3.24 -14.50
N VAL A 4 3.61 3.66 -14.26
CA VAL A 4 4.09 3.87 -12.89
C VAL A 4 3.19 4.93 -12.29
N ALA A 5 2.62 4.67 -11.11
CA ALA A 5 1.97 5.70 -10.32
C ALA A 5 3.01 6.80 -10.03
N ASN A 6 3.07 7.82 -10.89
CA ASN A 6 4.02 8.92 -10.78
C ASN A 6 3.75 9.79 -9.54
N SER A 7 2.58 9.62 -8.91
CA SER A 7 2.17 10.33 -7.70
C SER A 7 1.64 9.36 -6.65
N VAL A 8 1.92 9.68 -5.38
CA VAL A 8 1.42 8.95 -4.20
C VAL A 8 -0.11 8.86 -4.21
N GLU A 9 -0.80 9.83 -4.81
CA GLU A 9 -2.26 9.85 -4.97
C GLU A 9 -2.79 8.70 -5.85
N ASP A 10 -2.18 8.47 -7.02
CA ASP A 10 -2.57 7.38 -7.93
C ASP A 10 -2.30 6.03 -7.24
N PHE A 11 -1.17 5.93 -6.52
CA PHE A 11 -0.87 4.76 -5.71
C PHE A 11 -1.93 4.55 -4.63
N ALA A 12 -2.30 5.59 -3.88
CA ALA A 12 -3.34 5.51 -2.86
C ALA A 12 -4.69 5.04 -3.46
N ALA A 13 -5.03 5.50 -4.67
CA ALA A 13 -6.19 5.03 -5.41
C ALA A 13 -6.11 3.53 -5.73
N THR A 14 -4.94 3.01 -6.15
CA THR A 14 -4.75 1.57 -6.39
C THR A 14 -4.94 0.69 -5.14
N LEU A 15 -4.72 1.27 -3.95
CA LEU A 15 -4.88 0.59 -2.66
C LEU A 15 -6.31 0.65 -2.11
N GLY A 16 -7.29 0.97 -2.96
CA GLY A 16 -8.69 1.15 -2.56
C GLY A 16 -9.01 2.53 -2.03
N GLY A 17 -8.38 3.55 -2.62
CA GLY A 17 -8.56 4.95 -2.23
C GLY A 17 -8.09 5.19 -0.80
N LEU A 18 -6.92 4.65 -0.43
CA LEU A 18 -6.29 5.02 0.84
C LEU A 18 -5.96 6.51 0.85
N SER A 19 -5.80 7.05 2.06
CA SER A 19 -5.30 8.40 2.22
C SER A 19 -3.87 8.50 1.69
N VAL A 20 -3.53 9.62 1.06
CA VAL A 20 -2.18 9.92 0.55
C VAL A 20 -1.12 9.75 1.64
N ASP A 21 -1.44 10.11 2.90
CA ASP A 21 -0.55 9.91 4.05
C ASP A 21 -0.14 8.44 4.26
N ARG A 22 -1.10 7.52 4.17
CA ARG A 22 -0.86 6.07 4.29
C ARG A 22 -0.08 5.54 3.11
N ALA A 23 -0.47 5.97 1.90
CA ALA A 23 0.22 5.62 0.67
C ALA A 23 1.66 6.15 0.68
N LYS A 24 1.91 7.31 1.28
CA LYS A 24 3.25 7.89 1.44
C LYS A 24 4.10 7.01 2.36
N THR A 25 3.57 6.52 3.48
CA THR A 25 4.32 5.61 4.37
C THR A 25 4.79 4.37 3.61
N PHE A 26 3.91 3.73 2.84
CA PHE A 26 4.28 2.62 1.97
C PHE A 26 5.35 3.01 0.94
N TYR A 27 5.20 4.19 0.30
CA TYR A 27 6.14 4.69 -0.70
C TYR A 27 7.54 4.97 -0.13
N ASP A 28 7.62 5.47 1.10
CA ASP A 28 8.84 5.72 1.87
C ASP A 28 9.59 4.41 2.16
N GLU A 29 8.84 3.35 2.48
CA GLU A 29 9.35 2.00 2.67
C GLU A 29 9.70 1.29 1.35
N GLY A 30 9.42 1.91 0.21
CA GLY A 30 9.72 1.36 -1.12
C GLY A 30 8.59 0.56 -1.76
N ILE A 31 7.41 0.49 -1.13
CA ILE A 31 6.20 -0.10 -1.70
C ILE A 31 5.54 0.94 -2.61
N LYS A 32 5.75 0.81 -3.91
CA LYS A 32 5.24 1.78 -4.91
C LYS A 32 4.10 1.20 -5.74
N SER A 33 3.76 -0.07 -5.54
CA SER A 33 2.71 -0.77 -6.28
C SER A 33 2.12 -1.91 -5.48
N ALA A 34 0.88 -2.30 -5.81
CA ALA A 34 0.20 -3.47 -5.24
C ALA A 34 1.02 -4.78 -5.34
N ALA A 35 1.92 -4.88 -6.32
CA ALA A 35 2.82 -6.02 -6.47
C ALA A 35 3.94 -6.04 -5.42
N ASP A 36 4.41 -4.88 -4.97
CA ASP A 36 5.47 -4.79 -3.96
C ASP A 36 5.02 -5.39 -2.63
N PHE A 37 3.74 -5.25 -2.30
CA PHE A 37 3.12 -5.84 -1.12
C PHE A 37 3.36 -7.35 -1.00
N LYS A 38 3.55 -8.09 -2.10
CA LYS A 38 3.88 -9.52 -2.07
C LYS A 38 5.26 -9.82 -1.47
N ASN A 39 6.15 -8.84 -1.41
CA ASN A 39 7.46 -8.96 -0.77
C ASN A 39 7.42 -8.62 0.72
N TRP A 40 6.31 -8.05 1.19
CA TRP A 40 6.14 -7.56 2.55
C TRP A 40 5.18 -8.46 3.32
N THR A 41 5.36 -8.54 4.64
CA THR A 41 4.46 -9.31 5.52
C THR A 41 3.40 -8.43 6.16
N GLU A 42 2.28 -9.02 6.60
CA GLU A 42 1.25 -8.28 7.36
C GLU A 42 1.82 -7.58 8.59
N LYS A 43 2.81 -8.19 9.26
CA LYS A 43 3.45 -7.60 10.44
C LYS A 43 4.22 -6.34 10.12
N GLU A 44 4.99 -6.34 9.04
CA GLU A 44 5.74 -5.15 8.63
C GLU A 44 4.80 -4.02 8.24
N LEU A 45 3.79 -4.33 7.44
CA LEU A 45 2.78 -3.34 7.04
C LEU A 45 2.02 -2.80 8.26
N LEU A 46 1.69 -3.64 9.24
CA LEU A 46 1.03 -3.23 10.49
C LEU A 46 1.96 -2.42 11.41
N ALA A 47 3.27 -2.60 11.31
CA ALA A 47 4.26 -1.83 12.05
C ALA A 47 4.44 -0.41 11.49
N LEU A 48 4.00 -0.17 10.26
CA LEU A 48 4.10 1.15 9.62
C LEU A 48 3.20 2.17 10.32
N LYS A 49 3.78 3.34 10.58
CA LYS A 49 3.07 4.43 11.25
C LYS A 49 1.88 4.89 10.40
N GLY A 50 0.68 4.84 11.00
CA GLY A 50 -0.58 5.18 10.32
C GLY A 50 -1.24 4.02 9.57
N ILE A 51 -0.60 2.85 9.51
CA ILE A 51 -1.17 1.63 8.91
C ILE A 51 -1.68 0.74 10.03
N GLY A 52 -3.01 0.77 10.22
CA GLY A 52 -3.69 -0.11 11.15
C GLY A 52 -4.19 -1.40 10.50
N PRO A 53 -4.71 -2.34 11.30
CA PRO A 53 -5.29 -3.59 10.79
C PRO A 53 -6.48 -3.34 9.85
N ALA A 54 -7.18 -2.21 10.01
CA ALA A 54 -8.21 -1.77 9.07
C ALA A 54 -7.66 -1.49 7.67
N THR A 55 -6.46 -0.91 7.55
CA THR A 55 -5.81 -0.68 6.26
C THR A 55 -5.42 -2.01 5.62
N ILE A 56 -4.81 -2.92 6.39
CA ILE A 56 -4.42 -4.27 5.93
C ILE A 56 -5.64 -5.07 5.42
N LYS A 57 -6.74 -5.02 6.17
CA LYS A 57 -7.99 -5.66 5.76
C LYS A 57 -8.49 -5.08 4.43
N LYS A 58 -8.50 -3.76 4.28
CA LYS A 58 -8.97 -3.10 3.06
C LYS A 58 -8.11 -3.43 1.84
N LEU A 59 -6.79 -3.50 2.02
CA LEU A 59 -5.85 -3.94 1.00
C LEU A 59 -6.17 -5.38 0.54
N LYS A 60 -6.39 -6.32 1.48
CA LYS A 60 -6.81 -7.71 1.15
C LYS A 60 -8.14 -7.76 0.40
N GLU A 61 -9.12 -6.97 0.83
CA GLU A 61 -10.43 -6.86 0.14
C GLU A 61 -10.28 -6.31 -1.28
N HIS A 62 -9.27 -5.47 -1.52
CA HIS A 62 -8.90 -4.99 -2.84
C HIS A 62 -8.11 -5.98 -3.70
N GLY A 63 -7.83 -7.18 -3.19
CA GLY A 63 -7.04 -8.20 -3.90
C GLY A 63 -5.52 -8.07 -3.72
N ILE A 64 -5.08 -7.20 -2.81
CA ILE A 64 -3.66 -7.08 -2.48
C ILE A 64 -3.30 -8.18 -1.50
N SER A 65 -2.36 -9.01 -1.91
CA SER A 65 -1.85 -10.12 -1.10
C SER A 65 -0.44 -9.79 -0.63
N PHE A 66 -0.17 -10.13 0.62
CA PHE A 66 1.13 -9.99 1.26
C PHE A 66 1.76 -11.37 1.42
N LYS A 67 3.03 -11.40 1.85
CA LYS A 67 3.75 -12.62 2.20
C LYS A 67 3.30 -13.20 3.54
#